data_AF-A0A432FVY5-F1
#
_entry.id   AF-A0A432FVY5-F1
#
_cell.length_a   1.000
_cell.length_b   1.000
_cell.length_c   1.000
_cell.angle_alpha   90.00
_cell.angle_beta   90.00
_cell.angle_gamma   90.00
#
_symmetry.space_group_name_H-M   'P 1'
#
loop_
_entity.id
_entity.type
_entity.pdbx_description
1 polymer ?
#
loop_
_entity_poly.entity_id
_entity_poly.type
_entity_poly.pdbx_seq_one_letter_code
_entity_poly.pdbx_strand_id
1 'polypeptide(L)' 'MAKIFIIATHGSEDPTRAGLAFFMAKGAIEAGHQPEILL' A
#
# COMPACT_ATOMS: atom_id res chain seq x y z
N MET A 1 9.99 13.95 3.28
CA MET A 1 9.29 12.89 4.03
C MET A 1 7.79 13.20 3.98
N ALA A 2 7.00 12.39 3.27
CA ALA A 2 5.56 12.56 3.16
C ALA A 2 4.83 11.44 3.92
N LYS A 3 3.62 11.72 4.39
CA LYS A 3 2.69 10.71 4.89
C LYS A 3 1.76 10.27 3.76
N ILE A 4 1.68 8.98 3.50
CA ILE A 4 0.91 8.41 2.38
C ILE A 4 -0.16 7.50 2.96
N PHE A 5 -1.43 7.75 2.62
CA PHE A 5 -2.52 6.88 3.04
C PHE A 5 -2.98 6.04 1.84
N ILE A 6 -2.86 4.72 1.96
CA ILE A 6 -3.23 3.75 0.93
C ILE A 6 -4.48 3.02 1.38
N ILE A 7 -5.53 3.03 0.54
CA ILE A 7 -6.77 2.30 0.81
C ILE A 7 -6.82 1.10 -0.12
N ALA A 8 -6.63 -0.09 0.45
CA ALA A 8 -6.93 -1.35 -0.22
C ALA A 8 -8.43 -1.61 -0.09
N THR A 9 -9.04 -2.12 -1.16
CA THR A 9 -10.50 -2.34 -1.25
C THR A 9 -10.83 -3.75 -1.74
N HIS A 10 -9.80 -4.56 -1.95
CA HIS A 10 -9.91 -5.89 -2.54
C HIS A 10 -9.21 -6.88 -1.62
N GLY A 11 -9.84 -8.03 -1.41
CA GLY A 11 -9.33 -9.16 -0.67
C GLY A 11 -8.85 -10.27 -1.60
N SER A 12 -9.02 -11.52 -1.15
CA SER A 12 -8.58 -12.70 -1.90
C SER A 12 -9.35 -12.94 -3.20
N GLU A 13 -10.47 -12.26 -3.42
CA GLU A 13 -11.24 -12.30 -4.67
C GLU A 13 -10.51 -11.64 -5.85
N ASP A 14 -9.63 -10.67 -5.58
CA ASP A 14 -8.70 -10.08 -6.54
C ASP A 14 -7.31 -9.92 -5.91
N PRO A 15 -6.51 -11.01 -5.87
CA PRO A 15 -5.26 -11.04 -5.12
C PRO A 15 -4.19 -10.12 -5.69
N THR A 16 -4.26 -9.79 -6.98
CA THR A 16 -3.35 -8.83 -7.61
C THR A 16 -3.61 -7.42 -7.05
N ARG A 17 -4.87 -7.01 -6.97
CA ARG A 17 -5.24 -5.71 -6.39
C ARG A 17 -5.01 -5.66 -4.89
N ALA A 18 -5.26 -6.74 -4.17
CA ALA A 18 -4.95 -6.84 -2.74
C ALA A 18 -3.44 -6.67 -2.46
N GLY A 19 -2.59 -7.31 -3.28
CA GLY A 19 -1.13 -7.24 -3.13
C GLY A 19 -0.53 -5.87 -3.50
N LEU A 20 -1.14 -5.14 -4.44
CA LEU A 20 -0.63 -3.86 -4.94
C LEU A 20 -0.46 -2.81 -3.83
N ALA A 21 -1.35 -2.77 -2.85
CA ALA A 21 -1.26 -1.83 -1.72
C ALA A 21 0.04 -2.02 -0.92
N PHE A 22 0.43 -3.26 -0.66
CA PHE A 22 1.67 -3.60 0.05
C PHE A 22 2.93 -3.33 -0.78
N PHE A 23 2.87 -3.63 -2.08
CA PHE A 23 3.97 -3.33 -3.01
C PHE A 23 4.27 -1.82 -3.05
N MET A 24 3.22 -1.00 -3.15
CA MET A 24 3.35 0.46 -3.12
C MET A 24 3.89 0.97 -1.78
N ALA A 25 3.40 0.45 -0.66
CA ALA A 25 3.89 0.83 0.67
C ALA A 25 5.39 0.52 0.83
N LYS A 26 5.85 -0.65 0.35
CA LYS A 26 7.27 -1.00 0.35
C LYS A 26 8.10 0.01 -0.45
N GLY A 27 7.68 0.34 -1.67
CA GLY A 27 8.36 1.34 -2.49
C GLY A 27 8.39 2.74 -1.85
N ALA A 28 7.30 3.13 -1.17
CA ALA A 28 7.25 4.38 -0.42
C ALA A 28 8.23 4.41 0.76
N ILE A 29 8.38 3.31 1.50
CA ILE A 29 9.37 3.18 2.57
C ILE A 29 10.79 3.32 1.99
N GLU A 30 11.08 2.62 0.89
CA GLU A 30 12.37 2.68 0.19
C GLU A 30 12.69 4.10 -0.32
N ALA A 31 11.66 4.89 -0.68
CA ALA A 31 11.79 6.30 -1.07
C ALA A 31 11.86 7.29 0.11
N GLY A 32 11.88 6.83 1.36
CA GLY A 32 11.94 7.70 2.54
C GLY A 32 10.61 8.40 2.89
N HIS A 33 9.49 7.74 2.61
CA HIS A 33 8.15 8.19 3.00
C HIS A 33 7.56 7.29 4.09
N GLN A 34 6.47 7.75 4.73
CA GLN A 34 5.76 7.03 5.78
C GLN A 34 4.36 6.64 5.29
N PRO A 35 4.17 5.43 4.76
CA PRO A 35 2.85 4.95 4.35
C PRO A 35 2.06 4.33 5.51
N GLU A 36 0.74 4.44 5.45
CA GLU A 36 -0.25 3.73 6.26
C GLU A 36 -1.26 3.05 5.32
N ILE A 37 -1.67 1.82 5.64
CA ILE A 37 -2.60 1.04 4.82
C ILE A 37 -3.89 0.79 5.59
N LEU A 38 -5.03 1.09 4.97
CA LEU A 38 -6.35 0.63 5.36
C LEU A 38 -6.76 -0.54 4.44
N LEU A 39 -7.31 -1.60 5.03
CA LEU A 39 -7.72 -2.83 4.34
C LEU A 39 -9.24 -2.91 4.16
#